data_AF-A0A1U7XYV6-F1
#
_entry.id   AF-A0A1U7XYV6-F1
#
_cell.length_a   1.000
_cell.length_b   1.000
_cell.length_c   1.000
_cell.angle_alpha   90.00
_cell.angle_beta   90.00
_cell.angle_gamma   90.00
#
_symmetry.space_group_name_H-M   'P 1'
#
loop_
_entity.id
_entity.type
_entity.pdbx_description
1 polymer ?
#
loop_
_entity_poly.entity_id
_entity_poly.type
_entity_poly.pdbx_seq_one_letter_code
_entity_poly.pdbx_strand_id
1 'polypeptide(L)'
;MTVSQYEVRFSELAQYAPWMVPTDWERIRRFVDGLNCPIRIMMARERILSHTFEDAVDVARDIETDRRLEREEREAKRPRGSASHSGALSRGQFQQSRGRSYRPHQSARPEYCGPSSGHGHQGF
;
A
#
# COMPACT_ATOMS: atom_id res chain seq x y z
N MET A 1 -10.47 -13.26 -13.76
CA MET A 1 -10.05 -14.61 -14.18
C MET A 1 -9.48 -15.29 -12.96
N THR A 2 -9.98 -16.48 -12.63
CA THR A 2 -9.45 -17.27 -11.51
C THR A 2 -8.09 -17.88 -11.87
N VAL A 3 -7.35 -18.38 -10.88
CA VAL A 3 -6.05 -19.04 -11.13
C VAL A 3 -6.23 -20.25 -12.06
N SER A 4 -7.24 -21.09 -11.84
CA SER A 4 -7.50 -22.25 -12.71
C SER A 4 -7.87 -21.85 -14.14
N GLN A 5 -8.66 -20.80 -14.33
CA GLN A 5 -8.97 -20.30 -15.68
C GLN A 5 -7.71 -19.76 -16.37
N TYR A 6 -6.83 -19.13 -15.61
CA TYR A 6 -5.57 -18.62 -16.12
C TYR A 6 -4.61 -19.75 -16.50
N GLU A 7 -4.47 -20.77 -15.66
CA GLU A 7 -3.67 -21.97 -15.91
C GLU A 7 -4.01 -22.65 -17.23
N VAL A 8 -5.31 -22.85 -17.49
CA VAL A 8 -5.79 -23.47 -18.74
C VAL A 8 -5.35 -22.64 -19.94
N ARG A 9 -5.64 -21.33 -19.93
CA ARG A 9 -5.26 -20.43 -21.03
C ARG A 9 -3.75 -20.32 -21.20
N PHE A 10 -3.01 -20.30 -20.10
CA PHE A 10 -1.56 -20.26 -20.11
C PHE A 10 -0.99 -21.52 -20.77
N SER A 11 -1.52 -22.69 -20.42
CA SER A 11 -1.07 -23.98 -20.99
C SER A 11 -1.43 -24.12 -22.47
N GLU A 12 -2.62 -23.66 -22.87
CA GLU A 12 -3.00 -23.57 -24.29
C GLU A 12 -2.01 -22.70 -25.08
N LEU A 13 -1.68 -21.51 -24.58
CA LEU A 13 -0.73 -20.60 -25.25
C LEU A 13 0.70 -21.15 -25.25
N ALA A 14 1.12 -21.79 -24.16
CA ALA A 14 2.44 -22.41 -24.03
C ALA A 14 2.67 -23.50 -25.08
N GLN A 15 1.63 -24.25 -25.45
CA GLN A 15 1.69 -25.28 -26.49
C GLN A 15 2.07 -24.69 -27.86
N TYR A 16 1.64 -23.46 -28.17
CA TYR A 16 1.95 -22.79 -29.43
C TYR A 16 3.28 -22.03 -29.41
N ALA A 17 3.89 -21.84 -28.23
CA ALA A 17 5.14 -21.11 -28.06
C ALA A 17 6.11 -21.84 -27.12
N PRO A 18 6.51 -23.10 -27.41
CA PRO A 18 7.34 -23.91 -26.53
C PRO A 18 8.72 -23.27 -26.25
N TRP A 19 9.24 -22.46 -27.19
CA TRP A 19 10.48 -21.72 -27.01
C TRP A 19 10.41 -20.60 -25.95
N MET A 20 9.21 -20.18 -25.53
CA MET A 20 9.03 -19.18 -24.47
C MET A 20 9.04 -19.77 -23.06
N VAL A 21 8.80 -21.08 -22.95
CA VAL A 21 8.75 -21.83 -21.70
C VAL A 21 9.49 -23.17 -21.82
N PRO A 22 10.76 -23.18 -22.27
CA PRO A 22 11.45 -24.44 -22.57
C PRO A 22 11.82 -25.25 -21.33
N THR A 23 11.84 -24.64 -20.16
CA THR A 23 12.04 -25.31 -18.86
C THR A 23 10.86 -25.06 -17.92
N ASP A 24 10.67 -25.97 -16.96
CA ASP A 24 9.68 -25.77 -15.89
C ASP A 24 9.93 -24.48 -15.11
N TRP A 25 11.19 -24.12 -14.87
CA TRP A 25 11.53 -22.86 -14.21
C TRP A 25 11.04 -21.63 -14.99
N GLU A 26 11.27 -21.59 -16.30
CA GLU A 26 10.78 -20.49 -17.14
C GLU A 26 9.26 -20.49 -17.25
N ARG A 27 8.64 -21.68 -17.31
CA ARG A 27 7.19 -21.86 -17.30
C ARG A 27 6.58 -21.29 -16.02
N ILE A 28 7.12 -21.66 -14.85
CA ILE A 28 6.73 -21.15 -13.53
C ILE A 28 6.90 -19.64 -13.49
N ARG A 29 8.08 -19.13 -13.88
CA ARG A 29 8.36 -17.69 -13.85
C ARG A 29 7.35 -16.90 -14.68
N ARG A 30 7.08 -17.33 -15.92
CA ARG A 30 6.12 -16.68 -16.82
C ARG A 30 4.69 -16.74 -16.29
N PHE A 31 4.31 -17.88 -15.72
CA PHE A 31 3.02 -18.04 -15.08
C PHE A 31 2.85 -17.07 -13.90
N VAL A 32 3.82 -17.05 -12.98
CA VAL A 32 3.81 -16.15 -11.81
C VAL A 32 3.78 -14.67 -12.23
N ASP A 33 4.55 -14.30 -13.25
CA ASP A 33 4.57 -12.94 -13.79
C ASP A 33 3.20 -12.49 -14.31
N GLY A 34 2.41 -13.40 -14.89
CA GLY A 34 1.08 -13.12 -15.41
C GLY A 34 -0.06 -13.24 -14.39
N LEU A 35 0.21 -13.63 -13.15
CA LEU A 35 -0.79 -13.64 -12.09
C LEU A 35 -1.19 -12.23 -11.66
N ASN A 36 -2.40 -12.14 -11.09
CA ASN A 36 -2.89 -10.91 -10.48
C ASN A 36 -1.91 -10.42 -9.40
N CYS A 37 -1.61 -9.12 -9.39
CA CYS A 37 -0.62 -8.50 -8.50
C CYS A 37 -0.69 -8.98 -7.05
N PRO A 38 -1.87 -9.11 -6.41
CA PRO A 38 -1.92 -9.56 -5.02
C PRO A 38 -1.48 -11.01 -4.81
N ILE A 39 -1.83 -11.91 -5.72
CA ILE A 39 -1.41 -13.33 -5.65
C ILE A 39 0.09 -13.40 -5.88
N ARG A 40 0.59 -12.68 -6.90
CA ARG A 40 2.02 -12.60 -7.22
C ARG A 40 2.88 -12.10 -6.05
N ILE A 41 2.38 -11.14 -5.28
CA ILE A 41 3.08 -10.63 -4.08
C ILE A 41 3.17 -11.71 -2.99
N MET A 42 2.11 -12.49 -2.78
CA MET A 42 2.09 -13.56 -1.77
C MET A 42 3.02 -14.70 -2.17
N MET A 43 2.98 -15.12 -3.44
CA MET A 43 3.91 -16.08 -4.01
C MET A 43 5.38 -15.66 -3.83
N ALA A 44 5.69 -14.37 -4.03
CA ALA A 44 7.03 -13.86 -3.79
C ALA A 44 7.43 -13.87 -2.31
N ARG A 45 6.47 -13.69 -1.39
CA ARG A 45 6.71 -13.74 0.07
C ARG A 45 6.92 -15.15 0.59
N GLU A 46 6.15 -16.12 0.08
CA GLU A 46 6.33 -17.54 0.38
C GLU A 46 7.64 -18.11 -0.16
N ARG A 47 8.43 -17.29 -0.89
CA ARG A 47 9.71 -17.68 -1.51
C ARG A 47 9.54 -19.00 -2.27
N ILE A 48 8.50 -19.07 -3.09
CA ILE A 48 8.12 -20.31 -3.79
C ILE A 48 9.35 -20.90 -4.49
N LEU A 49 9.80 -22.03 -3.93
CA LEU A 49 10.78 -22.95 -4.51
C LEU A 49 10.02 -24.07 -5.24
N SER A 50 8.93 -23.75 -5.95
CA SER A 50 8.25 -24.75 -6.77
C SER A 50 9.27 -25.30 -7.76
N HIS A 51 9.45 -26.62 -7.71
CA HIS A 51 10.32 -27.33 -8.63
C HIS A 51 9.57 -27.78 -9.88
N THR A 52 8.24 -27.84 -9.81
CA THR A 52 7.35 -28.20 -10.91
C THR A 52 6.31 -27.10 -11.16
N PHE A 53 5.78 -27.09 -12.39
CA PHE A 53 4.69 -26.17 -12.74
C PHE A 53 3.43 -26.42 -11.92
N GLU A 54 3.08 -27.68 -11.67
CA GLU A 54 1.88 -28.09 -10.92
C GLU A 54 1.91 -27.54 -9.49
N ASP A 55 3.04 -27.68 -8.79
CA ASP A 55 3.22 -27.12 -7.44
C ASP A 55 2.97 -25.60 -7.43
N ALA A 56 3.47 -24.89 -8.44
CA ALA A 56 3.30 -23.44 -8.53
C ALA A 56 1.83 -23.04 -8.73
N VAL A 57 1.07 -23.85 -9.47
CA VAL A 57 -0.37 -23.63 -9.67
C VAL A 57 -1.13 -23.93 -8.37
N ASP A 58 -0.81 -25.02 -7.68
CA ASP A 58 -1.47 -25.40 -6.42
C ASP A 58 -1.32 -24.30 -5.37
N VAL A 59 -0.10 -23.81 -5.16
CA VAL A 59 0.14 -22.70 -4.22
C VAL A 59 -0.61 -21.44 -4.65
N ALA A 60 -0.68 -21.12 -5.95
CA ALA A 60 -1.44 -19.97 -6.42
C ALA A 60 -2.95 -20.11 -6.14
N ARG A 61 -3.52 -21.33 -6.24
CA ARG A 61 -4.93 -21.63 -5.91
C ARG A 61 -5.20 -21.53 -4.41
N ASP A 62 -4.27 -21.98 -3.58
CA ASP A 62 -4.37 -21.85 -2.12
C ASP A 62 -4.41 -20.37 -1.71
N ILE A 63 -3.47 -19.57 -2.23
CA ILE A 63 -3.46 -18.11 -2.00
C ILE A 63 -4.76 -17.46 -2.48
N GLU A 64 -5.28 -17.83 -3.66
CA GLU A 64 -6.54 -17.30 -4.16
C GLU A 64 -7.72 -17.63 -3.21
N THR A 65 -7.74 -18.85 -2.67
CA THR A 65 -8.77 -19.33 -1.76
C THR A 65 -8.68 -18.62 -0.41
N ASP A 66 -7.51 -18.54 0.20
CA ASP A 66 -7.30 -17.85 1.47
C ASP A 66 -7.73 -16.38 1.39
N ARG A 67 -7.35 -15.69 0.31
CA ARG A 67 -7.74 -14.29 0.10
C ARG A 67 -9.23 -14.11 -0.15
N ARG A 68 -9.89 -15.09 -0.75
CA ARG A 68 -11.34 -15.10 -0.91
C ARG A 68 -12.02 -15.23 0.45
N LEU A 69 -11.58 -16.18 1.28
CA LEU A 69 -12.08 -16.39 2.63
C LEU A 69 -11.87 -15.16 3.53
N GLU A 70 -10.68 -14.55 3.51
CA GLU A 70 -10.40 -13.32 4.26
C GLU A 70 -11.35 -12.17 3.88
N ARG A 71 -11.68 -12.05 2.59
CA ARG A 71 -12.61 -11.03 2.10
C ARG A 71 -14.03 -11.29 2.59
N GLU A 72 -14.48 -12.53 2.48
CA GLU A 72 -15.81 -12.96 2.92
C GLU A 72 -15.98 -12.74 4.45
N GLU A 73 -14.97 -13.08 5.24
CA GLU A 73 -14.96 -12.85 6.69
C GLU A 73 -15.05 -11.35 7.03
N ARG A 74 -14.26 -10.50 6.33
CA ARG A 74 -14.29 -9.05 6.52
C ARG A 74 -15.63 -8.44 6.13
N GLU A 75 -16.28 -8.99 5.10
CA GLU A 75 -17.61 -8.55 4.68
C GLU A 75 -18.69 -8.99 5.68
N ALA A 76 -18.61 -10.22 6.20
CA ALA A 76 -19.53 -10.74 7.21
C ALA A 76 -19.46 -9.95 8.53
N LYS A 77 -18.26 -9.47 8.90
CA LYS A 77 -18.03 -8.64 10.10
C LYS A 77 -18.32 -7.15 9.87
N ARG A 78 -18.63 -6.73 8.64
CA ARG A 78 -18.95 -5.34 8.34
C ARG A 78 -20.34 -5.03 8.92
N PRO A 79 -20.51 -3.99 9.75
CA PRO A 79 -21.83 -3.58 10.18
C PRO A 79 -22.62 -3.26 8.91
N ARG A 80 -23.76 -3.94 8.69
CA ARG A 80 -24.73 -3.52 7.68
C ARG A 80 -25.27 -2.17 8.14
N GLY A 81 -24.62 -1.10 7.68
CA GLY A 81 -25.05 0.25 7.95
C GLY A 81 -26.48 0.42 7.48
N SER A 82 -27.35 0.77 8.42
CA SER A 82 -28.69 1.31 8.21
C SER A 82 -28.76 2.14 6.92
N ALA A 83 -29.42 1.60 5.91
CA ALA A 83 -29.91 2.37 4.79
C ALA A 83 -31.26 2.98 5.18
N SER A 84 -31.23 4.00 6.02
CA SER A 84 -32.28 4.99 6.19
C SER A 84 -31.74 6.09 7.09
N HIS A 85 -31.34 7.21 6.48
CA HIS A 85 -31.82 8.54 6.82
C HIS A 85 -31.30 9.51 5.75
N SER A 86 -32.20 9.86 4.85
CA SER A 86 -32.16 11.11 4.09
C SER A 86 -32.11 12.28 5.08
N GLY A 87 -31.15 13.19 4.92
CA GLY A 87 -31.15 14.43 5.70
C GLY A 87 -29.81 15.16 5.75
N ALA A 88 -29.65 16.11 4.83
CA ALA A 88 -28.99 17.41 5.01
C ALA A 88 -27.62 17.52 5.72
N LEU A 89 -26.65 18.05 4.96
CA LEU A 89 -25.73 19.14 5.32
C LEU A 89 -25.14 19.16 6.75
N SER A 90 -23.83 18.92 6.85
CA SER A 90 -22.93 19.87 7.54
C SER A 90 -21.48 19.61 7.20
N ARG A 91 -21.06 20.26 6.10
CA ARG A 91 -19.70 20.73 5.92
C ARG A 91 -19.47 21.83 6.96
N GLY A 92 -18.77 21.55 8.05
CA GLY A 92 -18.38 22.62 8.98
C GLY A 92 -17.93 22.18 10.36
N GLN A 93 -16.64 21.87 10.50
CA GLN A 93 -15.93 22.19 11.75
C GLN A 93 -14.42 22.30 11.49
N PHE A 94 -14.02 23.40 10.87
CA PHE A 94 -12.67 23.92 10.97
C PHE A 94 -12.75 25.07 11.98
N GLN A 95 -12.71 24.78 13.28
CA GLN A 95 -12.60 25.83 14.29
C GLN A 95 -11.15 26.32 14.33
N GLN A 96 -10.92 27.38 13.57
CA GLN A 96 -9.73 28.23 13.66
C GLN A 96 -9.79 29.00 14.98
N SER A 97 -8.93 28.66 15.94
CA SER A 97 -8.67 29.49 17.12
C SER A 97 -7.78 30.68 16.73
N ARG A 98 -8.35 31.66 16.02
CA ARG A 98 -7.75 33.00 15.88
C ARG A 98 -8.26 33.90 17.01
N GLY A 99 -7.59 33.88 18.15
CA GLY A 99 -7.72 34.91 19.17
C GLY A 99 -6.99 36.18 18.74
N ARG A 100 -7.72 37.16 18.19
CA ARG A 100 -7.26 38.56 18.12
C ARG A 100 -7.56 39.24 19.44
N SER A 101 -6.55 39.81 20.09
CA SER A 101 -6.73 40.97 20.97
C SER A 101 -5.92 42.12 20.37
N TYR A 102 -6.60 43.20 20.01
CA TYR A 102 -6.01 44.44 19.53
C TYR A 102 -5.89 45.42 20.71
N ARG A 103 -4.70 45.98 20.92
CA ARG A 103 -4.56 47.36 21.40
C ARG A 103 -3.34 48.02 20.74
N PRO A 104 -3.47 49.22 20.13
CA PRO A 104 -2.41 49.82 19.32
C PRO A 104 -1.65 50.96 20.03
N HIS A 105 -0.37 51.12 19.69
CA HIS A 105 0.30 52.32 19.14
C HIS A 105 1.76 52.51 19.62
N GLN A 106 2.67 52.44 18.63
CA GLN A 106 3.82 53.35 18.35
C GLN A 106 5.00 53.36 19.34
N SER A 107 6.28 53.36 18.95
CA SER A 107 6.95 53.64 17.66
C SER A 107 8.46 53.35 17.78
N ALA A 108 9.07 52.90 16.67
CA ALA A 108 10.48 53.12 16.22
C ALA A 108 11.62 52.50 17.09
N ARG A 109 12.69 51.85 16.62
CA ARG A 109 13.37 51.58 15.34
C ARG A 109 14.17 50.26 15.47
N PRO A 110 14.64 49.61 14.39
CA PRO A 110 15.70 48.61 14.47
C PRO A 110 17.05 49.22 14.06
N GLU A 111 17.98 49.37 15.01
CA GLU A 111 19.37 49.72 14.74
C GLU A 111 20.26 48.48 14.95
N TYR A 112 20.96 48.11 13.89
CA TYR A 112 22.04 47.13 13.82
C TYR A 112 23.18 47.49 14.77
N CYS A 113 23.78 46.51 15.46
CA CYS A 113 25.24 46.34 15.55
C CYS A 113 25.64 45.12 16.38
N GLY A 114 26.42 44.19 15.81
CA GLY A 114 27.51 43.53 16.56
C GLY A 114 28.76 44.45 16.55
N PRO A 115 29.97 44.04 17.03
CA PRO A 115 30.45 42.70 17.43
C PRO A 115 31.33 42.66 18.74
N SER A 116 31.75 41.44 19.12
CA SER A 116 33.02 40.93 19.72
C SER A 116 33.88 41.71 20.75
N SER A 117 34.62 40.91 21.57
CA SER A 117 35.75 41.23 22.50
C SER A 117 35.34 41.59 23.94
N GLY A 118 35.93 41.14 25.05
CA GLY A 118 37.12 40.36 25.39
C GLY A 118 37.52 40.68 26.86
N HIS A 119 38.19 39.77 27.57
CA HIS A 119 38.79 39.92 28.94
C HIS A 119 37.78 40.16 30.09
N GLY A 120 37.90 39.64 31.31
CA GLY A 120 38.92 38.90 32.06
C GLY A 120 38.67 39.22 33.53
N HIS A 121 38.69 38.25 34.46
CA HIS A 121 38.67 38.56 35.91
C HIS A 121 39.34 37.42 36.70
N GLN A 122 40.48 37.73 37.31
CA GLN A 122 41.07 37.02 38.45
C GLN A 122 40.62 37.70 39.75
N GLY A 123 40.63 36.97 40.86
CA GLY A 123 40.46 37.53 42.19
C GLY A 123 40.73 36.50 43.29
N PHE A 124 41.97 36.55 43.79
CA PHE A 124 42.54 36.18 45.11
C PHE A 124 42.06 34.92 45.84
#